data_AF-A0A645EWD8-F1
#
_entry.id   AF-A0A645EWD8-F1
#
_cell.length_a   1.000
_cell.length_b   1.000
_cell.length_c   1.000
_cell.angle_alpha   90.00
_cell.angle_beta   90.00
_cell.angle_gamma   90.00
#
_symmetry.space_group_name_H-M   'P 1'
#
loop_
_entity.id
_entity.type
_entity.pdbx_description
1 polymer ?
#
loop_
_entity_poly.entity_id
_entity_poly.type
_entity_poly.pdbx_seq_one_letter_code
_entity_poly.pdbx_strand_id
1 'polypeptide(L)'
;MANIRAALKKKLAPELEQAISIYHFRGGIDWPRLSPVHRMMMNVMLSMVRKKPEDQRSGEDRAMLETAGQVVDFCDRQTIAPLVEQARADAAAIDK
;
A
#
# COMPACT_ATOMS: atom_id res chain seq x y z
N MET A 1 0.83 -1.63 8.95
CA MET A 1 2.01 -0.73 8.83
C MET A 1 3.26 -1.26 9.53
N ALA A 2 3.16 -2.04 10.62
CA ALA A 2 4.32 -2.63 11.29
C ALA A 2 5.23 -3.43 10.34
N ASN A 3 4.63 -4.18 9.40
CA ASN A 3 5.38 -5.03 8.46
C ASN A 3 6.22 -4.25 7.44
N ILE A 4 5.70 -3.13 6.90
CA ILE A 4 6.44 -2.30 5.93
C ILE A 4 7.61 -1.61 6.63
N ARG A 5 7.39 -1.04 7.82
CA ARG A 5 8.47 -0.43 8.61
C ARG A 5 9.52 -1.45 9.02
N ALA A 6 9.12 -2.64 9.47
CA ALA A 6 10.04 -3.70 9.83
C ALA A 6 10.87 -4.21 8.63
N ALA A 7 10.28 -4.30 7.44
CA ALA A 7 10.99 -4.66 6.23
C ALA A 7 11.99 -3.57 5.81
N LEU A 8 11.60 -2.29 5.90
CA LEU A 8 12.47 -1.15 5.60
C LEU A 8 13.65 -1.07 6.56
N LYS A 9 13.45 -1.27 7.87
CA LYS A 9 14.54 -1.32 8.87
C LYS A 9 15.62 -2.35 8.54
N LYS A 10 15.26 -3.47 7.91
CA LYS A 10 16.23 -4.51 7.50
C LYS A 10 17.05 -4.12 6.27
N LYS A 11 16.64 -3.08 5.54
CA LYS A 11 17.21 -2.68 4.24
C LYS A 11 17.86 -1.29 4.28
N LEU A 12 17.45 -0.44 5.20
CA LEU A 12 17.99 0.90 5.38
C LEU A 12 19.18 0.88 6.34
N ALA A 13 20.16 1.75 6.06
CA ALA A 13 21.22 2.03 7.02
C ALA A 13 20.62 2.72 8.26
N PRO A 14 21.13 2.47 9.48
CA PRO A 14 20.59 3.05 10.72
C PRO A 14 20.49 4.58 10.71
N GLU A 15 21.43 5.24 10.03
CA GLU A 15 21.50 6.69 9.88
C GLU A 15 20.37 7.22 9.00
N LEU A 16 19.99 6.48 7.96
CA LEU A 16 18.87 6.83 7.09
C LEU A 16 17.53 6.62 7.79
N GLU A 17 17.39 5.63 8.68
CA GLU A 17 16.15 5.41 9.42
C GLU A 17 15.75 6.65 10.25
N GLN A 18 16.73 7.35 10.81
CA GLN A 18 16.50 8.54 11.62
C GLN A 18 16.32 9.81 10.78
N ALA A 19 16.82 9.80 9.54
CA ALA A 19 16.86 10.98 8.67
C ALA A 19 15.70 11.05 7.67
N ILE A 20 14.89 9.98 7.49
CA ILE A 20 13.82 9.95 6.49
C ILE A 20 12.42 9.90 7.10
N SER A 21 11.51 10.68 6.53
CA SER A 21 10.08 10.58 6.80
C SER A 21 9.44 9.57 5.85
N ILE A 22 8.66 8.63 6.40
CA ILE A 22 7.99 7.57 5.64
C ILE A 22 6.47 7.78 5.67
N TYR A 23 5.89 7.99 4.50
CA TYR A 23 4.46 8.11 4.27
C TYR A 23 3.98 6.95 3.39
N HIS A 24 2.74 6.51 3.59
CA HIS A 24 2.14 5.41 2.82
C HIS A 24 0.83 5.86 2.21
N PHE A 25 0.75 5.77 0.88
CA PHE A 25 -0.45 6.09 0.12
C PHE A 25 -0.95 4.82 -0.55
N ARG A 26 -2.22 4.51 -0.34
CA ARG A 26 -2.84 3.35 -0.98
C ARG A 26 -3.27 3.74 -2.39
N GLY A 27 -2.84 2.98 -3.39
CA GLY A 27 -3.26 3.14 -4.79
C GLY A 27 -4.51 2.32 -5.13
N GLY A 28 -4.94 2.38 -6.38
CA GLY A 28 -5.99 1.53 -6.95
C GLY A 28 -5.47 0.30 -7.71
N ILE A 29 -6.39 -0.56 -8.14
CA ILE A 29 -6.13 -1.68 -9.05
C ILE A 29 -7.13 -1.60 -10.21
N ASP A 30 -6.62 -1.49 -11.43
CA ASP A 30 -7.40 -1.61 -12.66
C ASP A 30 -7.21 -3.02 -13.24
N TRP A 31 -8.10 -3.95 -12.87
CA TRP A 31 -8.03 -5.34 -13.30
C TRP A 31 -8.10 -5.52 -14.83
N PRO A 32 -8.96 -4.80 -15.57
CA PRO A 32 -8.95 -4.80 -17.03
C PRO A 32 -7.59 -4.47 -17.65
N ARG A 33 -6.83 -3.54 -17.05
CA ARG A 33 -5.52 -3.11 -17.55
C ARG A 33 -4.34 -3.96 -17.07
N LEU A 34 -4.55 -4.95 -16.20
CA LEU A 34 -3.49 -5.88 -15.81
C LEU A 34 -3.00 -6.67 -17.03
N SER A 35 -1.68 -6.83 -17.13
CA SER A 35 -1.09 -7.76 -18.11
C SER A 35 -1.60 -9.19 -17.87
N PRO A 36 -1.64 -10.04 -18.91
CA PRO A 36 -2.10 -11.43 -18.76
C PRO A 36 -1.37 -12.20 -17.64
N VAL A 37 -0.07 -11.96 -17.48
CA VAL A 37 0.76 -12.58 -16.43
C VAL A 37 0.32 -12.13 -15.04
N HIS A 38 0.18 -10.82 -14.80
CA HIS A 38 -0.28 -10.31 -13.51
C HIS A 38 -1.71 -10.77 -13.20
N ARG A 39 -2.60 -10.81 -14.20
CA ARG A 39 -3.95 -11.32 -14.02
C ARG A 39 -3.95 -12.80 -13.62
N MET A 40 -3.10 -13.62 -14.23
CA MET A 40 -2.93 -15.03 -13.85
C MET A 40 -2.43 -15.16 -12.39
N MET A 41 -1.41 -14.40 -12.00
CA MET A 41 -0.91 -14.40 -10.62
C MET A 41 -1.99 -14.01 -9.61
N MET A 42 -2.76 -12.96 -9.91
CA MET A 42 -3.87 -12.52 -9.07
C MET A 42 -4.96 -13.59 -8.96
N ASN A 43 -5.30 -14.29 -10.04
CA ASN A 43 -6.26 -15.39 -10.01
C ASN A 43 -5.79 -16.56 -9.14
N VAL A 44 -4.50 -16.88 -9.17
CA VAL A 44 -3.90 -17.89 -8.28
C VAL A 44 -4.04 -17.45 -6.82
N MET A 45 -3.73 -16.19 -6.51
CA MET A 45 -3.88 -15.62 -5.17
C MET A 45 -5.34 -15.66 -4.69
N LEU A 46 -6.29 -15.19 -5.51
CA LEU A 46 -7.73 -15.27 -5.19
C LEU A 46 -8.18 -16.72 -4.94
N SER A 47 -7.66 -17.67 -5.72
CA SER A 47 -7.97 -19.09 -5.55
C SER A 47 -7.49 -19.64 -4.21
N MET A 48 -6.31 -19.22 -3.76
CA MET A 48 -5.79 -19.58 -2.43
C MET A 48 -6.66 -18.96 -1.32
N VAL A 49 -7.06 -17.70 -1.47
CA VAL A 49 -7.91 -17.01 -0.50
C VAL A 49 -9.29 -17.65 -0.39
N ARG A 50 -9.90 -18.04 -1.52
CA ARG A 50 -11.21 -18.74 -1.54
C ARG A 50 -11.18 -20.07 -0.81
N LYS A 51 -10.03 -20.78 -0.81
CA LYS A 51 -9.86 -22.05 -0.10
C LYS A 51 -9.78 -21.89 1.43
N LYS A 52 -9.47 -20.68 1.94
CA LYS A 52 -9.50 -20.42 3.38
C LYS A 52 -10.95 -20.41 3.89
N PRO A 53 -11.25 -21.05 5.03
CA PRO A 53 -12.51 -20.90 5.75
C PRO A 53 -12.85 -19.44 6.04
N GLU A 54 -14.13 -19.05 6.02
CA GLU A 54 -14.53 -17.64 6.09
C GLU A 54 -14.18 -16.94 7.42
N ASP A 55 -14.19 -17.71 8.50
CA ASP A 55 -13.77 -17.33 9.85
C ASP A 55 -12.25 -17.11 9.93
N GLN A 56 -11.48 -17.69 9.02
CA GLN A 56 -10.02 -17.54 8.93
C GLN A 56 -9.58 -16.51 7.87
N ARG A 57 -10.51 -15.93 7.11
CA ARG A 57 -10.20 -14.87 6.14
C ARG A 57 -9.97 -13.55 6.86
N SER A 58 -8.79 -12.96 6.65
CA SER A 58 -8.48 -11.61 7.11
C SER A 58 -9.34 -10.55 6.42
N GLY A 59 -9.33 -9.32 6.94
CA GLY A 59 -9.99 -8.19 6.28
C GLY A 59 -9.45 -7.92 4.87
N GLU A 60 -8.14 -8.10 4.66
CA GLU A 60 -7.53 -7.99 3.34
C GLU A 60 -7.97 -9.13 2.39
N ASP A 61 -8.05 -10.37 2.89
CA ASP A 61 -8.54 -11.51 2.12
C ASP A 61 -9.96 -11.24 1.59
N ARG A 62 -10.86 -10.71 2.43
CA ARG A 62 -12.24 -10.38 2.06
C ARG A 62 -12.30 -9.26 1.03
N ALA A 63 -11.57 -8.16 1.27
CA ALA A 63 -11.50 -7.04 0.35
C ALA A 63 -10.95 -7.45 -1.03
N MET A 64 -9.97 -8.36 -1.08
CA MET A 64 -9.46 -8.89 -2.36
C MET A 64 -10.52 -9.68 -3.14
N LEU A 65 -11.32 -10.50 -2.44
CA LEU A 65 -12.38 -11.28 -3.08
C LEU A 65 -13.50 -10.39 -3.62
N GLU A 66 -13.91 -9.38 -2.85
CA GLU A 66 -14.98 -8.44 -3.19
C GLU A 66 -14.63 -7.59 -4.40
N THR A 67 -13.35 -7.22 -4.54
CA THR A 67 -12.87 -6.30 -5.59
C THR A 67 -12.29 -7.00 -6.81
N ALA A 68 -12.39 -8.33 -6.87
CA ALA A 68 -11.83 -9.15 -7.94
C ALA A 68 -12.46 -8.82 -9.31
N GLY A 69 -11.61 -8.48 -10.29
CA GLY A 69 -12.03 -8.21 -11.66
C GLY A 69 -12.61 -6.82 -11.91
N GLN A 70 -12.71 -5.97 -10.88
CA GLN A 70 -13.25 -4.62 -10.98
C GLN A 70 -12.16 -3.57 -11.19
N VAL A 71 -12.53 -2.34 -11.53
CA VAL A 71 -11.63 -1.20 -11.32
C VAL A 71 -11.90 -0.66 -9.93
N VAL A 72 -10.89 -0.70 -9.07
CA VAL A 72 -11.02 -0.23 -7.69
C VAL A 72 -10.01 0.85 -7.40
N ASP A 73 -10.50 1.93 -6.78
CA ASP A 73 -9.67 3.01 -6.30
C ASP A 73 -9.71 3.03 -4.76
N PHE A 74 -8.55 2.88 -4.13
CA PHE A 74 -8.41 2.98 -2.69
C PHE A 74 -7.65 4.27 -2.28
N CYS A 75 -7.43 5.18 -3.22
CA CYS A 75 -6.78 6.44 -2.95
C CYS A 75 -7.62 7.30 -2.02
N ASP A 76 -7.05 7.66 -0.88
CA ASP A 76 -7.60 8.69 0.00
C ASP A 76 -6.69 9.91 -0.04
N ARG A 77 -7.17 10.98 -0.68
CA ARG A 77 -6.41 12.22 -0.83
C ARG A 77 -6.13 12.90 0.50
N GLN A 78 -6.92 12.64 1.55
CA GLN A 78 -6.67 13.20 2.87
C GLN A 78 -5.37 12.64 3.48
N THR A 79 -4.98 11.42 3.11
CA THR A 79 -3.74 10.79 3.59
C THR A 79 -2.47 11.52 3.15
N ILE A 80 -2.54 12.41 2.14
CA ILE A 80 -1.40 13.22 1.69
C ILE A 80 -1.07 14.38 2.63
N ALA A 81 -1.99 14.77 3.51
CA ALA A 81 -1.84 15.98 4.33
C ALA A 81 -0.52 16.00 5.14
N PRO A 82 -0.10 14.92 5.82
CA PRO A 82 1.16 14.93 6.60
C PRO A 82 2.41 15.17 5.75
N LEU A 83 2.42 14.72 4.48
CA LEU A 83 3.52 14.98 3.56
C LEU A 83 3.54 16.44 3.13
N VAL A 84 2.37 17.00 2.80
CA VAL A 84 2.24 18.40 2.36
C VAL A 84 2.62 19.36 3.49
N GLU A 85 2.21 19.07 4.71
CA GLU A 85 2.55 19.85 5.91
C GLU A 85 4.07 19.85 6.15
N GLN A 86 4.71 18.68 6.09
CA GLN A 86 6.16 18.57 6.23
C GLN A 86 6.89 19.35 5.13
N ALA A 87 6.51 19.17 3.87
CA ALA A 87 7.15 19.85 2.75
C ALA A 87 7.05 21.39 2.86
N ARG A 88 5.92 21.91 3.37
CA ARG A 88 5.76 23.35 3.62
C ARG A 88 6.65 23.84 4.77
N ALA A 89 6.76 23.06 5.84
CA ALA A 89 7.62 23.39 6.98
C ALA A 89 9.10 23.42 6.56
N ASP A 90 9.54 22.44 5.77
CA ASP A 90 10.91 22.34 5.25
C ASP A 90 11.23 23.51 4.33
N ALA A 91 10.32 23.89 3.43
CA ALA A 91 10.50 25.05 2.54
C ALA A 91 10.65 26.36 3.34
N ALA A 92 9.81 26.57 4.37
CA ALA A 92 9.88 27.76 5.21
C ALA A 92 11.17 27.83 6.07
N ALA A 93 11.82 26.69 6.32
CA ALA A 93 13.09 26.63 7.04
C ALA A 93 14.30 26.93 6.14
N ILE A 94 14.16 26.80 4.81
CA ILE A 94 15.22 27.13 3.84
C ILE A 94 15.31 28.65 3.61
N ASP A 95 14.20 29.37 3.76
CA ASP A 95 14.12 30.82 3.59
C ASP A 95 14.56 31.63 4.82
N LYS A 96 15.04 30.98 5.90
CA LYS A 96 15.58 31.58 7.12
C LYS A 96 17.08 31.36 7.25
#